data_AF-Q6C512-F1
#
_entry.id   AF-Q6C512-F1
#
_cell.length_a   1.000
_cell.length_b   1.000
_cell.length_c   1.000
_cell.angle_alpha   90.00
_cell.angle_beta   90.00
_cell.angle_gamma   90.00
#
_symmetry.space_group_name_H-M   'P 1'
#
loop_
_entity.id
_entity.type
_entity.pdbx_description
1 polymer ?
#
loop_
_entity_poly.entity_id
_entity_poly.type
_entity_poly.pdbx_seq_one_letter_code
_entity_poly.pdbx_strand_id
1 'polypeptide(L)'
;MLRSCGRAGKPLRRLAAVQTRGYRDPYHVSWHFNFKPEAVEPPTGHRLTDNLSIALNKRNKKENGTGALKLALEICETSGPEAITPILYGQLLENVYEEVRGIPISKLRTYNTARLQVLESLSHFVPGLNARHYTYLIKLAHLTRRPKQVQDAWEQAMLNECDKTSALYNAYLKARTDASPRLRGNSDMPDLAGAKFWATNKDVSDSRAHALDPIEFMNEMRDRGIEPTRITYAIALNHYGQQNNLPMAVSICENLWGVGFNSGKLEGPRVPHTSIMHPTPFTLISIIDAFGLNDRLVEGKAYCETIADIYGIRLDSQLAQGYWTHLMRHALYTGIPHGQSSKEMCNSVWSNIVEFDYPPSPAQYSLRIRDLLARDRLEDLQTLMHYALSVDKVGEMAAVVSTYIGLLLRRYTTTGNFPKAIEVARTFQEHTQMQEFISTKIHELEQQYKMAGNVPVGGEEGNELDILDSALVQELKYIPEDEEDEENFLQL
;
A
#
# COMPACT_ATOMS: atom_id res chain seq x y z
N MET A 1 -19.92 36.85 44.78
CA MET A 1 -19.20 35.67 45.32
C MET A 1 -18.23 35.18 44.24
N LEU A 2 -17.07 35.79 44.04
CA LEU A 2 -15.78 35.49 44.71
C LEU A 2 -15.49 33.98 44.86
N ARG A 3 -14.63 33.41 43.99
CA ARG A 3 -13.19 33.25 44.26
C ARG A 3 -12.42 32.73 43.05
N SER A 4 -11.38 33.49 42.72
CA SER A 4 -10.21 33.13 41.93
C SER A 4 -9.23 32.28 42.75
N CYS A 5 -8.45 31.42 42.09
CA CYS A 5 -7.10 31.02 42.51
C CYS A 5 -6.28 30.66 41.27
N GLY A 6 -5.29 31.48 40.93
CA GLY A 6 -4.26 31.17 39.96
C GLY A 6 -3.14 30.32 40.56
N ARG A 7 -2.33 29.69 39.70
CA ARG A 7 -0.98 29.23 40.05
C ARG A 7 0.01 29.48 38.91
N ALA A 8 0.96 30.33 39.28
CA ALA A 8 2.32 30.61 38.81
C ALA A 8 3.00 29.59 37.87
N GLY A 9 3.67 30.14 36.86
CA GLY A 9 4.62 29.46 35.99
C GLY A 9 6.02 29.29 36.59
N LYS A 10 6.85 28.53 35.86
CA LYS A 10 8.31 28.38 36.03
C LYS A 10 8.97 28.09 34.66
N PRO A 11 10.29 28.33 34.50
CA PRO A 11 10.82 29.09 33.37
C PRO A 11 11.47 28.25 32.25
N LEU A 12 11.51 28.87 31.07
CA LEU A 12 12.32 28.52 29.90
C LEU A 12 13.83 28.51 30.24
N ARG A 13 14.50 27.39 30.00
CA ARG A 13 15.96 27.32 29.87
C ARG A 13 16.33 27.32 28.38
N ARG A 14 17.09 28.34 27.98
CA ARG A 14 17.90 28.38 26.76
C ARG A 14 19.07 27.41 26.90
N LEU A 15 19.38 26.66 25.84
CA LEU A 15 20.73 26.18 25.56
C LEU A 15 21.01 26.31 24.06
N ALA A 16 22.27 26.64 23.78
CA ALA A 16 22.78 27.24 22.57
C ALA A 16 23.05 26.25 21.43
N ALA A 17 23.18 26.81 20.23
CA ALA A 17 23.62 26.15 19.01
C ALA A 17 25.12 25.78 19.03
N VAL A 18 25.49 24.61 18.49
CA VAL A 18 26.81 24.35 17.90
C VAL A 18 26.70 23.35 16.72
N GLN A 19 27.06 23.88 15.55
CA GLN A 19 27.72 23.32 14.35
C GLN A 19 27.49 21.89 13.85
N THR A 20 27.18 21.88 12.56
CA THR A 20 27.30 20.83 11.53
C THR A 20 28.74 20.34 11.33
N ARG A 21 28.91 19.02 11.12
CA ARG A 21 29.93 18.43 10.23
C ARG A 21 29.73 16.91 10.04
N GLY A 22 29.74 16.49 8.77
CA GLY A 22 30.31 15.21 8.33
C GLY A 22 29.39 13.99 8.27
N TYR A 23 28.70 13.80 7.14
CA TYR A 23 28.14 12.51 6.76
C TYR A 23 29.30 11.58 6.35
N ARG A 24 29.51 10.48 7.07
CA ARG A 24 30.27 9.31 6.61
C ARG A 24 29.41 8.07 6.85
N ASP A 25 29.19 7.34 5.77
CA ASP A 25 28.44 6.08 5.69
C ASP A 25 29.28 4.92 6.29
N PRO A 26 28.78 4.15 7.28
CA PRO A 26 29.48 2.98 7.78
C PRO A 26 28.57 1.74 7.82
N TYR A 27 28.31 1.09 6.68
CA TYR A 27 27.71 -0.25 6.67
C TYR A 27 28.49 -1.23 5.80
N HIS A 28 29.74 -1.45 6.20
CA HIS A 28 30.43 -2.73 6.01
C HIS A 28 31.25 -3.01 7.27
N VAL A 29 30.63 -3.70 8.25
CA VAL A 29 31.34 -4.26 9.41
C VAL A 29 31.05 -5.75 9.46
N SER A 30 32.11 -6.55 9.32
CA SER A 30 32.12 -7.97 9.65
C SER A 30 32.06 -8.12 11.16
N TRP A 31 31.06 -8.84 11.68
CA TRP A 31 30.85 -9.00 13.12
C TRP A 31 31.77 -10.10 13.67
N HIS A 32 32.86 -9.71 14.33
CA HIS A 32 33.59 -10.54 15.27
C HIS A 32 33.66 -9.81 16.61
N PHE A 33 32.99 -10.36 17.64
CA PHE A 33 32.91 -9.75 18.97
C PHE A 33 34.01 -10.30 19.88
N ASN A 34 34.73 -9.40 20.55
CA ASN A 34 35.56 -9.70 21.70
C ASN A 34 35.50 -8.49 22.65
N PHE A 35 34.97 -8.65 23.86
CA PHE A 35 35.03 -7.62 24.90
C PHE A 35 35.31 -8.20 26.30
N LYS A 36 36.15 -7.45 27.03
CA LYS A 36 36.48 -7.63 28.46
C LYS A 36 35.42 -6.95 29.34
N PRO A 37 35.10 -7.49 30.54
CA PRO A 37 34.05 -6.93 31.40
C PRO A 37 34.60 -5.90 32.41
N GLU A 38 33.85 -4.82 32.61
CA GLU A 38 33.83 -4.04 33.85
C GLU A 38 32.54 -4.37 34.63
N ALA A 39 32.65 -4.52 35.95
CA ALA A 39 31.63 -5.11 36.80
C ALA A 39 30.51 -4.12 37.18
N VAL A 40 29.37 -4.24 36.50
CA VAL A 40 28.06 -3.84 37.01
C VAL A 40 27.25 -5.15 37.12
N GLU A 41 26.62 -5.41 38.27
CA GLU A 41 25.79 -6.61 38.43
C GLU A 41 24.70 -6.63 37.35
N PRO A 42 24.65 -7.66 36.49
CA PRO A 42 23.68 -7.70 35.41
C PRO A 42 22.26 -7.77 35.99
N PRO A 43 21.27 -7.07 35.39
CA PRO A 43 19.88 -7.23 35.78
C PRO A 43 19.49 -8.71 35.70
N THR A 44 18.84 -9.22 36.74
CA THR A 44 18.38 -10.62 36.76
C THR A 44 17.42 -10.87 35.60
N GLY A 45 17.53 -12.03 34.94
CA GLY A 45 16.77 -12.35 33.71
C GLY A 45 15.25 -12.12 33.82
N HIS A 46 14.66 -12.31 35.00
CA HIS A 46 13.26 -12.01 35.27
C HIS A 46 12.87 -10.53 35.05
N ARG A 47 13.75 -9.59 35.42
CA ARG A 47 13.47 -8.16 35.21
C ARG A 47 13.47 -7.81 33.72
N LEU A 48 14.32 -8.46 32.93
CA LEU A 48 14.38 -8.21 31.49
C LEU A 48 13.15 -8.79 30.77
N THR A 49 12.69 -9.99 31.12
CA THR A 49 11.47 -10.57 30.56
C THR A 49 10.22 -9.73 30.88
N ASP A 50 10.14 -9.19 32.10
CA ASP A 50 9.05 -8.28 32.50
C ASP A 50 9.13 -6.96 31.72
N ASN A 51 10.33 -6.40 31.55
CA ASN A 51 10.54 -5.20 30.74
C ASN A 51 10.16 -5.42 29.28
N LEU A 52 10.43 -6.61 28.71
CA LEU A 52 10.04 -6.95 27.35
C LEU A 52 8.52 -7.07 27.24
N SER A 53 7.86 -7.76 28.16
CA SER A 53 6.40 -7.81 28.22
C SER A 53 5.79 -6.40 28.31
N ILE A 54 6.33 -5.54 29.18
CA ILE A 54 5.90 -4.13 29.31
C ILE A 54 6.14 -3.36 28.01
N ALA A 55 7.30 -3.53 27.36
CA ALA A 55 7.62 -2.87 26.10
C ALA A 55 6.67 -3.31 24.96
N LEU A 56 6.37 -4.62 24.88
CA LEU A 56 5.45 -5.20 23.90
C LEU A 56 4.00 -4.76 24.16
N ASN A 57 3.61 -4.62 25.44
CA ASN A 57 2.26 -4.19 25.86
C ASN A 57 2.03 -2.68 25.76
N LYS A 58 3.10 -1.86 25.71
CA LYS A 58 3.02 -0.43 25.35
C LYS A 58 2.72 -0.30 23.84
N ARG A 59 1.57 -0.80 23.38
CA ARG A 59 1.15 -0.89 21.97
C ARG A 59 0.98 0.46 21.24
N ASN A 60 1.17 1.60 21.90
CA ASN A 60 0.68 2.90 21.41
C ASN A 60 1.71 3.87 20.80
N LYS A 61 2.92 3.45 20.41
CA LYS A 61 3.83 4.33 19.63
C LYS A 61 4.52 3.59 18.49
N LYS A 62 4.51 4.21 17.30
CA LYS A 62 5.12 3.77 16.02
C LYS A 62 6.62 3.42 16.07
N GLU A 63 7.27 3.50 17.22
CA GLU A 63 8.72 3.33 17.40
C GLU A 63 9.11 2.06 18.19
N ASN A 64 8.14 1.26 18.62
CA ASN A 64 8.39 0.22 19.63
C ASN A 64 8.94 -1.11 19.10
N GLY A 65 8.74 -1.49 17.85
CA GLY A 65 9.18 -2.82 17.38
C GLY A 65 10.71 -2.94 17.28
N THR A 66 11.39 -1.86 16.89
CA THR A 66 12.86 -1.78 16.97
C THR A 66 13.37 -1.93 18.41
N GLY A 67 12.73 -1.25 19.36
CA GLY A 67 13.09 -1.31 20.77
C GLY A 67 12.83 -2.69 21.38
N ALA A 68 11.69 -3.30 21.06
CA ALA A 68 11.32 -4.64 21.50
C ALA A 68 12.29 -5.69 20.95
N LEU A 69 12.72 -5.58 19.69
CA LEU A 69 13.70 -6.50 19.11
C LEU A 69 15.08 -6.35 19.75
N LYS A 70 15.53 -5.12 20.02
CA LYS A 70 16.79 -4.88 20.74
C LYS A 70 16.75 -5.47 22.15
N LEU A 71 15.65 -5.28 22.87
CA LEU A 71 15.46 -5.82 24.21
C LEU A 71 15.37 -7.35 24.21
N ALA A 72 14.76 -7.96 23.19
CA ALA A 72 14.76 -9.41 23.00
C ALA A 72 16.18 -9.95 22.77
N LEU A 73 16.99 -9.28 21.96
CA LEU A 73 18.41 -9.62 21.77
C LEU A 73 19.20 -9.52 23.08
N GLU A 74 19.00 -8.45 23.85
CA GLU A 74 19.62 -8.26 25.16
C GLU A 74 19.22 -9.38 26.15
N ILE A 75 17.97 -9.83 26.12
CA ILE A 75 17.52 -11.00 26.89
C ILE A 75 18.26 -12.26 26.45
N CYS A 76 18.41 -12.49 25.14
CA CYS A 76 19.14 -13.65 24.64
C CYS A 76 20.61 -13.63 25.04
N GLU A 77 21.26 -12.46 25.01
CA GLU A 77 22.65 -12.29 25.41
C GLU A 77 22.87 -12.52 26.91
N THR A 78 21.95 -12.03 27.75
CA THR A 78 22.08 -12.09 29.21
C THR A 78 21.59 -13.40 29.82
N SER A 79 20.50 -13.95 29.27
CA SER A 79 19.73 -15.04 29.88
C SER A 79 19.64 -16.28 28.98
N GLY A 80 20.24 -16.25 27.80
CA GLY A 80 20.11 -17.29 26.78
C GLY A 80 18.81 -17.16 25.97
N PRO A 81 18.74 -17.80 24.79
CA PRO A 81 17.57 -17.67 23.91
C PRO A 81 16.32 -18.40 24.46
N GLU A 82 16.52 -19.37 25.35
CA GLU A 82 15.47 -20.10 26.07
C GLU A 82 14.60 -19.19 26.96
N ALA A 83 15.12 -18.01 27.35
CA ALA A 83 14.37 -17.02 28.11
C ALA A 83 13.22 -16.38 27.30
N ILE A 84 13.25 -16.49 25.96
CA ILE A 84 12.16 -16.04 25.11
C ILE A 84 11.09 -17.14 25.02
N THR A 85 10.03 -16.97 25.82
CA THR A 85 8.89 -17.88 25.75
C THR A 85 8.15 -17.75 24.41
N PRO A 86 7.40 -18.79 23.97
CA PRO A 86 6.58 -18.72 22.76
C PRO A 86 5.61 -17.54 22.75
N ILE A 87 5.04 -17.19 23.91
CA ILE A 87 4.12 -16.05 24.05
C ILE A 87 4.84 -14.73 23.72
N LEU A 88 6.02 -14.50 24.30
CA LEU A 88 6.83 -13.31 24.04
C LEU A 88 7.28 -13.26 22.58
N TYR A 89 7.67 -14.41 22.03
CA TYR A 89 8.05 -14.53 20.62
C TYR A 89 6.89 -14.17 19.67
N GLY A 90 5.68 -14.67 19.93
CA GLY A 90 4.49 -14.32 19.16
C GLY A 90 4.14 -12.83 19.21
N GLN A 91 4.25 -12.21 20.38
CA GLN A 91 4.06 -10.77 20.55
C GLN A 91 5.13 -9.96 19.79
N LEU A 92 6.39 -10.41 19.82
CA LEU A 92 7.48 -9.79 19.07
C LEU A 92 7.22 -9.87 17.55
N LEU A 93 6.85 -11.05 17.04
CA LEU A 93 6.51 -11.25 15.63
C LEU A 93 5.36 -10.35 15.18
N GLU A 94 4.29 -10.25 15.97
CA GLU A 94 3.14 -9.41 15.66
C GLU A 94 3.52 -7.92 15.63
N ASN A 95 4.29 -7.45 16.61
CA ASN A 95 4.74 -6.06 16.67
C ASN A 95 5.68 -5.71 15.51
N VAL A 96 6.63 -6.58 15.18
CA VAL A 96 7.50 -6.38 14.01
C VAL A 96 6.67 -6.41 12.72
N TYR A 97 5.70 -7.33 12.59
CA TYR A 97 4.83 -7.37 11.43
C TYR A 97 4.02 -6.08 11.24
N GLU A 98 3.40 -5.54 12.29
CA GLU A 98 2.64 -4.28 12.18
C GLU A 98 3.54 -3.07 11.91
N GLU A 99 4.76 -3.03 12.45
CA GLU A 99 5.77 -2.01 12.11
C GLU A 99 6.13 -2.09 10.62
N VAL A 100 6.52 -3.29 10.14
CA VAL A 100 6.91 -3.55 8.75
C VAL A 100 5.76 -3.23 7.79
N ARG A 101 4.53 -3.58 8.14
CA ARG A 101 3.33 -3.32 7.33
C ARG A 101 3.06 -1.84 7.10
N GLY A 102 3.53 -0.95 7.99
CA GLY A 102 3.39 0.49 7.88
C GLY A 102 4.50 1.19 7.07
N ILE A 103 5.58 0.47 6.73
CA ILE A 103 6.74 1.04 6.03
C ILE A 103 6.52 0.94 4.51
N PRO A 104 6.78 2.01 3.73
CA PRO A 104 6.75 1.97 2.26
C PRO A 104 7.67 0.87 1.69
N ILE A 105 7.24 0.20 0.62
CA ILE A 105 7.93 -0.98 0.06
C ILE A 105 9.38 -0.65 -0.34
N SER A 106 9.60 0.52 -0.94
CA SER A 106 10.92 1.06 -1.28
C SER A 106 11.90 1.12 -0.09
N LYS A 107 11.41 1.24 1.15
CA LYS A 107 12.22 1.27 2.38
C LYS A 107 12.34 -0.09 3.08
N LEU A 108 11.58 -1.11 2.64
CA LEU A 108 11.54 -2.41 3.32
C LEU A 108 12.83 -3.23 3.15
N ARG A 109 13.53 -3.09 2.01
CA ARG A 109 14.64 -3.99 1.64
C ARG A 109 15.85 -3.87 2.57
N THR A 110 16.28 -2.65 2.87
CA THR A 110 17.44 -2.38 3.73
C THR A 110 17.09 -2.49 5.21
N TYR A 111 15.90 -2.04 5.61
CA TYR A 111 15.51 -1.96 7.03
C TYR A 111 15.25 -3.33 7.69
N ASN A 112 14.79 -4.33 6.92
CA ASN A 112 14.22 -5.54 7.52
C ASN A 112 15.08 -6.80 7.40
N THR A 113 16.15 -6.76 6.62
CA THR A 113 17.01 -7.93 6.38
C THR A 113 17.61 -8.47 7.67
N ALA A 114 18.16 -7.60 8.51
CA ALA A 114 18.75 -8.00 9.80
C ALA A 114 17.68 -8.47 10.81
N ARG A 115 16.51 -7.81 10.81
CA ARG A 115 15.43 -8.15 11.77
C ARG A 115 14.85 -9.53 11.51
N LEU A 116 14.61 -9.84 10.25
CA LEU A 116 14.10 -11.15 9.88
C LEU A 116 15.11 -12.26 10.20
N GLN A 117 16.40 -12.03 9.94
CA GLN A 117 17.46 -12.99 10.32
C GLN A 117 17.54 -13.22 11.83
N VAL A 118 17.34 -12.17 12.64
CA VAL A 118 17.25 -12.31 14.10
C VAL A 118 16.03 -13.13 14.47
N LEU A 119 14.84 -12.81 13.93
CA LEU A 119 13.61 -13.55 14.25
C LEU A 119 13.67 -15.01 13.81
N GLU A 120 14.30 -15.31 12.68
CA GLU A 120 14.56 -16.68 12.20
C GLU A 120 15.53 -17.40 13.12
N SER A 121 16.64 -16.77 13.48
CA SER A 121 17.59 -17.33 14.45
C SER A 121 16.89 -17.67 15.76
N LEU A 122 16.05 -16.77 16.28
CA LEU A 122 15.27 -17.00 17.50
C LEU A 122 14.28 -18.16 17.37
N SER A 123 13.68 -18.37 16.19
CA SER A 123 12.72 -19.45 15.97
C SER A 123 13.29 -20.85 16.24
N HIS A 124 14.59 -21.04 16.03
CA HIS A 124 15.28 -22.31 16.30
C HIS A 124 15.44 -22.62 17.79
N PHE A 125 15.35 -21.60 18.65
CA PHE A 125 15.54 -21.74 20.10
C PHE A 125 14.25 -21.71 20.90
N VAL A 126 13.13 -21.35 20.27
CA VAL A 126 11.83 -21.25 20.94
C VAL A 126 11.05 -22.55 20.70
N PRO A 127 10.97 -23.47 21.67
CA PRO A 127 10.22 -24.71 21.50
C PRO A 127 8.71 -24.44 21.44
N GLY A 128 7.95 -25.32 20.77
CA GLY A 128 6.48 -25.25 20.79
C GLY A 128 5.88 -24.10 19.98
N LEU A 129 6.54 -23.70 18.87
CA LEU A 129 5.95 -22.74 17.94
C LEU A 129 4.64 -23.28 17.36
N ASN A 130 3.54 -22.60 17.66
CA ASN A 130 2.24 -22.87 17.04
C ASN A 130 2.08 -22.23 15.63
N ALA A 131 1.00 -22.58 14.93
CA ALA A 131 0.74 -22.07 13.58
C ALA A 131 0.62 -20.54 13.47
N ARG A 132 0.26 -19.82 14.53
CA ARG A 132 0.21 -18.35 14.51
C ARG A 132 1.62 -17.77 14.36
N HIS A 133 2.63 -18.34 15.01
CA HIS A 133 4.02 -17.91 14.85
C HIS A 133 4.49 -18.07 13.40
N TYR A 134 4.29 -19.27 12.84
CA TYR A 134 4.65 -19.54 11.44
C TYR A 134 3.90 -18.67 10.44
N THR A 135 2.62 -18.36 10.72
CA THR A 135 1.83 -17.41 9.92
C THR A 135 2.51 -16.04 9.84
N TYR A 136 3.03 -15.51 10.96
CA TYR A 136 3.73 -14.22 10.96
C TYR A 136 5.12 -14.30 10.33
N LEU A 137 5.88 -15.38 10.56
CA LEU A 137 7.18 -15.60 9.93
C LEU A 137 7.05 -15.61 8.40
N ILE A 138 6.11 -16.38 7.86
CA ILE A 138 5.84 -16.43 6.42
C ILE A 138 5.44 -15.06 5.88
N LYS A 139 4.56 -14.33 6.58
CA LYS A 139 4.15 -12.98 6.19
C LYS A 139 5.32 -11.99 6.17
N LEU A 140 6.20 -12.03 7.17
CA LEU A 140 7.39 -11.19 7.25
C LEU A 140 8.41 -11.54 6.16
N ALA A 141 8.67 -12.83 5.93
CA ALA A 141 9.53 -13.29 4.85
C ALA A 141 9.00 -12.86 3.48
N HIS A 142 7.69 -12.95 3.27
CA HIS A 142 7.04 -12.46 2.06
C HIS A 142 7.18 -10.94 1.88
N LEU A 143 6.86 -10.15 2.91
CA LEU A 143 6.99 -8.68 2.88
C LEU A 143 8.42 -8.19 2.62
N THR A 144 9.42 -8.99 3.01
CA THR A 144 10.85 -8.70 2.79
C THR A 144 11.40 -9.33 1.51
N ARG A 145 10.54 -9.91 0.66
CA ARG A 145 10.88 -10.54 -0.63
C ARG A 145 11.91 -11.68 -0.50
N ARG A 146 11.68 -12.57 0.45
CA ARG A 146 12.55 -13.69 0.79
C ARG A 146 11.87 -15.05 0.57
N PRO A 147 11.82 -15.54 -0.69
CA PRO A 147 11.05 -16.74 -1.02
C PRO A 147 11.61 -18.03 -0.39
N LYS A 148 12.92 -18.12 -0.18
CA LYS A 148 13.53 -19.27 0.51
C LYS A 148 13.07 -19.34 1.97
N GLN A 149 13.09 -18.21 2.68
CA GLN A 149 12.63 -18.11 4.05
C GLN A 149 11.13 -18.42 4.21
N VAL A 150 10.31 -18.06 3.22
CA VAL A 150 8.90 -18.48 3.16
C VAL A 150 8.80 -20.01 3.12
N GLN A 151 9.62 -20.66 2.28
CA GLN A 151 9.64 -22.11 2.14
C GLN A 151 10.15 -22.79 3.41
N ASP A 152 11.28 -22.34 3.95
CA ASP A 152 11.90 -22.90 5.16
C ASP A 152 10.91 -22.83 6.35
N ALA A 153 10.24 -21.68 6.53
CA ALA A 153 9.23 -21.51 7.59
C ALA A 153 8.00 -22.42 7.39
N TRP A 154 7.59 -22.66 6.14
CA TRP A 154 6.50 -23.57 5.82
C TRP A 154 6.85 -25.03 6.12
N GLU A 155 8.01 -25.48 5.68
CA GLU A 155 8.49 -26.85 5.91
C GLU A 155 8.63 -27.13 7.41
N GLN A 156 9.19 -26.19 8.18
CA GLN A 156 9.23 -26.29 9.64
C GLN A 156 7.83 -26.36 10.27
N ALA A 157 6.87 -25.58 9.78
CA ALA A 157 5.49 -25.62 10.27
C ALA A 157 4.81 -26.96 9.97
N MET A 158 5.14 -27.60 8.84
CA MET A 158 4.61 -28.91 8.46
C MET A 158 5.27 -30.05 9.24
N LEU A 159 6.57 -29.94 9.54
CA LEU A 159 7.31 -30.91 10.36
C LEU A 159 6.91 -30.85 11.84
N ASN A 160 6.62 -29.66 12.35
CA ASN A 160 6.22 -29.50 13.75
C ASN A 160 4.78 -29.95 14.01
N GLU A 161 4.55 -30.49 15.20
CA GLU A 161 3.23 -30.93 15.69
C GLU A 161 2.32 -29.74 16.08
N CYS A 162 2.37 -28.62 15.37
CA CYS A 162 1.45 -27.51 15.61
C CYS A 162 0.11 -27.72 14.89
N ASP A 163 -0.97 -27.17 15.43
CA ASP A 163 -2.30 -27.18 14.80
C ASP A 163 -2.28 -26.41 13.48
N LYS A 164 -2.46 -27.12 12.36
CA LYS A 164 -2.48 -26.51 11.04
C LYS A 164 -3.81 -25.77 10.86
N THR A 165 -3.73 -24.47 10.57
CA THR A 165 -4.91 -23.60 10.43
C THR A 165 -5.03 -23.04 9.02
N SER A 166 -6.24 -22.67 8.61
CA SER A 166 -6.46 -21.98 7.33
C SER A 166 -5.68 -20.66 7.22
N ALA A 167 -5.41 -19.98 8.34
CA ALA A 167 -4.60 -18.76 8.36
C ALA A 167 -3.13 -19.02 7.96
N LEU A 168 -2.55 -20.13 8.40
CA LEU A 168 -1.20 -20.56 8.04
C LEU A 168 -1.11 -20.89 6.54
N TYR A 169 -2.06 -21.69 6.03
CA TYR A 169 -2.14 -22.03 4.61
C TYR A 169 -2.36 -20.78 3.75
N ASN A 170 -3.26 -19.88 4.14
CA ASN A 170 -3.49 -18.63 3.43
C ASN A 170 -2.25 -17.73 3.40
N ALA A 171 -1.45 -17.70 4.48
CA ALA A 171 -0.21 -16.94 4.49
C ALA A 171 0.81 -17.51 3.50
N TYR A 172 0.98 -18.84 3.48
CA TYR A 172 1.88 -19.52 2.56
C TYR A 172 1.42 -19.39 1.10
N LEU A 173 0.14 -19.70 0.82
CA LEU A 173 -0.45 -19.56 -0.51
C LEU A 173 -0.25 -18.14 -1.04
N LYS A 174 -0.58 -17.12 -0.24
CA LYS A 174 -0.38 -15.72 -0.61
C LYS A 174 1.09 -15.39 -0.88
N ALA A 175 2.00 -15.92 -0.07
CA ALA A 175 3.42 -15.66 -0.21
C ALA A 175 4.02 -16.31 -1.47
N ARG A 176 3.57 -17.53 -1.82
CA ARG A 176 4.02 -18.29 -3.00
C ARG A 176 3.42 -17.77 -4.30
N THR A 177 2.16 -17.35 -4.27
CA THR A 177 1.45 -16.81 -5.45
C THR A 177 1.72 -15.33 -5.68
N ASP A 178 2.24 -14.61 -4.68
CA ASP A 178 2.39 -13.15 -4.68
C ASP A 178 1.06 -12.41 -4.96
N ALA A 179 -0.06 -13.04 -4.60
CA ALA A 179 -1.41 -12.52 -4.76
C ALA A 179 -1.75 -11.42 -3.75
N SER A 180 -0.79 -10.55 -3.39
CA SER A 180 -0.99 -9.43 -2.49
C SER A 180 -1.34 -8.16 -3.29
N PRO A 181 -2.57 -7.63 -3.17
CA PRO A 181 -2.91 -6.34 -3.78
C PRO A 181 -2.04 -5.20 -3.26
N ARG A 182 -1.53 -5.34 -2.01
CA ARG A 182 -0.73 -4.32 -1.32
C ARG A 182 0.73 -4.26 -1.75
N LEU A 183 1.32 -5.36 -2.21
CA LEU A 183 2.70 -5.30 -2.74
C LEU A 183 2.78 -4.50 -4.04
N ARG A 184 1.63 -4.16 -4.61
CA ARG A 184 1.46 -3.27 -5.76
C ARG A 184 0.92 -1.87 -5.36
N GLY A 185 0.91 -1.53 -4.06
CA GLY A 185 0.18 -0.39 -3.51
C GLY A 185 0.97 0.91 -3.31
N ASN A 186 0.46 1.97 -3.93
CA ASN A 186 0.56 3.43 -3.66
C ASN A 186 1.90 4.16 -3.72
N SER A 187 3.03 3.60 -3.26
CA SER A 187 4.33 4.30 -3.32
C SER A 187 5.19 3.90 -4.52
N ASP A 188 4.98 2.69 -5.03
CA ASP A 188 5.83 2.08 -6.06
C ASP A 188 5.03 1.66 -7.30
N MET A 189 3.74 2.04 -7.41
CA MET A 189 3.16 2.18 -8.75
C MET A 189 3.92 3.36 -9.35
N PRO A 190 4.71 3.16 -10.42
CA PRO A 190 5.40 4.28 -11.01
C PRO A 190 4.33 5.26 -11.50
N ASP A 191 4.74 6.47 -11.85
CA ASP A 191 3.96 7.40 -12.68
C ASP A 191 3.13 6.69 -13.80
N LEU A 192 2.27 7.43 -14.51
CA LEU A 192 1.52 6.86 -15.64
C LEU A 192 2.41 6.06 -16.63
N ALA A 193 3.71 6.39 -16.74
CA ALA A 193 4.69 5.60 -17.51
C ALA A 193 4.99 4.21 -16.90
N GLY A 194 4.92 4.07 -15.58
CA GLY A 194 4.95 2.81 -14.86
C GLY A 194 3.83 1.81 -15.14
N ALA A 195 2.66 2.29 -15.55
CA ALA A 195 1.59 1.39 -15.97
C ALA A 195 2.02 0.56 -17.20
N LYS A 196 2.78 1.16 -18.13
CA LYS A 196 3.41 0.43 -19.24
C LYS A 196 4.42 -0.60 -18.75
N PHE A 197 5.21 -0.30 -17.70
CA PHE A 197 6.18 -1.25 -17.13
C PHE A 197 5.52 -2.54 -16.65
N TRP A 198 4.27 -2.50 -16.16
CA TRP A 198 3.54 -3.70 -15.75
C TRP A 198 2.96 -4.49 -16.93
N ALA A 199 2.54 -3.80 -18.00
CA ALA A 199 2.08 -4.45 -19.23
C ALA A 199 3.23 -5.13 -19.99
N THR A 200 4.45 -4.58 -19.92
CA THR A 200 5.62 -5.08 -20.65
C THR A 200 6.50 -6.05 -19.86
N ASN A 201 6.54 -6.00 -18.51
CA ASN A 201 7.24 -7.00 -17.69
C ASN A 201 6.41 -8.26 -17.39
N LYS A 202 5.81 -8.84 -18.43
CA LYS A 202 5.27 -10.21 -18.38
C LYS A 202 6.37 -11.23 -18.02
N ASP A 203 7.62 -10.94 -18.39
CA ASP A 203 8.79 -11.81 -18.22
C ASP A 203 9.29 -11.96 -16.77
N VAL A 204 8.87 -11.10 -15.84
CA VAL A 204 9.20 -11.31 -14.40
C VAL A 204 8.46 -12.53 -13.84
N SER A 205 7.41 -13.01 -14.54
CA SER A 205 6.69 -14.24 -14.17
C SER A 205 7.46 -15.52 -14.46
N ASP A 206 8.36 -15.54 -15.46
CA ASP A 206 9.08 -16.75 -15.88
C ASP A 206 10.14 -17.23 -14.87
N SER A 207 10.68 -16.33 -14.05
CA SER A 207 11.58 -16.72 -12.95
C SER A 207 10.87 -17.44 -11.78
N ARG A 208 9.54 -17.56 -11.82
CA ARG A 208 8.72 -18.23 -10.79
C ARG A 208 8.22 -19.60 -11.26
N ALA A 209 9.05 -20.35 -11.99
CA ALA A 209 8.78 -21.65 -12.62
C ALA A 209 8.26 -22.79 -11.70
N HIS A 210 7.89 -22.50 -10.45
CA HIS A 210 7.17 -23.40 -9.54
C HIS A 210 6.03 -22.66 -8.82
N ALA A 211 5.26 -21.85 -9.54
CA ALA A 211 4.09 -21.17 -8.97
C ALA A 211 3.11 -22.24 -8.46
N LEU A 212 2.86 -22.21 -7.15
CA LEU A 212 1.90 -23.07 -6.48
C LEU A 212 0.51 -22.78 -7.07
N ASP A 213 -0.12 -23.76 -7.73
CA ASP A 213 -1.48 -23.61 -8.22
C ASP A 213 -2.46 -23.51 -7.03
N PRO A 214 -3.26 -22.42 -6.93
CA PRO A 214 -4.16 -22.26 -5.80
C PRO A 214 -5.22 -23.35 -5.67
N ILE A 215 -5.67 -23.94 -6.78
CA ILE A 215 -6.72 -24.97 -6.77
C ILE A 215 -6.16 -26.29 -6.25
N GLU A 216 -5.01 -26.72 -6.75
CA GLU A 216 -4.29 -27.88 -6.20
C GLU A 216 -4.00 -27.70 -4.70
N PHE A 217 -3.54 -26.53 -4.29
CA PHE A 217 -3.27 -26.25 -2.88
C PHE A 217 -4.53 -26.23 -2.01
N MET A 218 -5.66 -25.79 -2.54
CA MET A 218 -6.96 -25.88 -1.85
C MET A 218 -7.45 -27.32 -1.71
N ASN A 219 -7.15 -28.20 -2.68
CA ASN A 219 -7.44 -29.63 -2.54
C ASN A 219 -6.56 -30.25 -1.45
N GLU A 220 -5.27 -29.91 -1.39
CA GLU A 220 -4.38 -30.34 -0.31
C GLU A 220 -4.91 -29.89 1.07
N MET A 221 -5.42 -28.65 1.19
CA MET A 221 -6.07 -28.17 2.41
C MET A 221 -7.21 -29.10 2.84
N ARG A 222 -8.12 -29.43 1.92
CA ARG A 222 -9.28 -30.30 2.18
C ARG A 222 -8.87 -31.71 2.56
N ASP A 223 -7.87 -32.28 1.87
CA ASP A 223 -7.34 -33.62 2.16
C ASP A 223 -6.77 -33.72 3.57
N ARG A 224 -6.27 -32.59 4.10
CA ARG A 224 -5.76 -32.47 5.47
C ARG A 224 -6.84 -32.05 6.49
N GLY A 225 -8.11 -31.99 6.09
CA GLY A 225 -9.23 -31.60 6.95
C GLY A 225 -9.28 -30.10 7.28
N ILE A 226 -8.61 -29.26 6.49
CA ILE A 226 -8.59 -27.80 6.66
C ILE A 226 -9.47 -27.19 5.57
N GLU A 227 -10.59 -26.60 5.95
CA GLU A 227 -11.50 -26.01 4.97
C GLU A 227 -10.94 -24.71 4.38
N PRO A 228 -10.85 -24.57 3.04
CA PRO A 228 -10.59 -23.30 2.38
C PRO A 228 -11.62 -22.24 2.79
N THR A 229 -11.17 -21.00 2.96
CA THR A 229 -12.01 -19.89 3.44
C THR A 229 -12.19 -18.85 2.35
N ARG A 230 -13.10 -17.88 2.51
CA ARG A 230 -13.20 -16.73 1.59
C ARG A 230 -11.87 -16.02 1.30
N ILE A 231 -10.93 -16.01 2.27
CA ILE A 231 -9.60 -15.42 2.09
C ILE A 231 -8.78 -16.26 1.10
N THR A 232 -8.89 -17.58 1.17
CA THR A 232 -8.20 -18.54 0.27
C THR A 232 -8.62 -18.30 -1.18
N TYR A 233 -9.93 -18.19 -1.44
CA TYR A 233 -10.44 -17.90 -2.79
C TYR A 233 -10.13 -16.48 -3.25
N ALA A 234 -10.15 -15.48 -2.36
CA ALA A 234 -9.69 -14.13 -2.70
C ALA A 234 -8.22 -14.11 -3.15
N ILE A 235 -7.35 -14.91 -2.52
CA ILE A 235 -5.96 -15.10 -2.94
C ILE A 235 -5.91 -15.76 -4.33
N ALA A 236 -6.71 -16.81 -4.56
CA ALA A 236 -6.78 -17.49 -5.86
C ALA A 236 -7.27 -16.56 -6.99
N LEU A 237 -8.33 -15.78 -6.76
CA LEU A 237 -8.85 -14.79 -7.72
C LEU A 237 -7.79 -13.78 -8.13
N ASN A 238 -7.09 -13.21 -7.14
CA ASN A 238 -6.00 -12.28 -7.40
C ASN A 238 -4.87 -12.96 -8.18
N HIS A 239 -4.50 -14.20 -7.83
CA HIS A 239 -3.48 -14.96 -8.56
C HIS A 239 -3.83 -15.17 -10.03
N TYR A 240 -5.01 -15.70 -10.33
CA TYR A 240 -5.42 -15.93 -11.72
C TYR A 240 -5.62 -14.63 -12.49
N GLY A 241 -6.10 -13.57 -11.82
CA GLY A 241 -6.12 -12.23 -12.39
C GLY A 241 -4.72 -11.75 -12.81
N GLN A 242 -3.71 -11.95 -11.95
CA GLN A 242 -2.32 -11.59 -12.24
C GLN A 242 -1.68 -12.42 -13.37
N GLN A 243 -2.13 -13.66 -13.56
CA GLN A 243 -1.68 -14.53 -14.65
C GLN A 243 -2.41 -14.29 -15.98
N ASN A 244 -3.29 -13.28 -16.04
CA ASN A 244 -4.19 -13.06 -17.17
C ASN A 244 -5.08 -14.28 -17.49
N ASN A 245 -5.41 -15.07 -16.46
CA ASN A 245 -6.27 -16.25 -16.55
C ASN A 245 -7.66 -15.95 -15.97
N LEU A 246 -8.32 -14.96 -16.56
CA LEU A 246 -9.67 -14.57 -16.15
C LEU A 246 -10.71 -15.69 -16.24
N PRO A 247 -10.67 -16.63 -17.22
CA PRO A 247 -11.61 -17.77 -17.24
C PRO A 247 -11.59 -18.60 -15.97
N MET A 248 -10.40 -18.82 -15.38
CA MET A 248 -10.30 -19.54 -14.11
C MET A 248 -10.86 -18.72 -12.94
N ALA A 249 -10.61 -17.42 -12.91
CA ALA A 249 -11.17 -16.53 -11.89
C ALA A 249 -12.72 -16.51 -11.95
N VAL A 250 -13.30 -16.47 -13.15
CA VAL A 250 -14.75 -16.57 -13.38
C VAL A 250 -15.29 -17.93 -12.92
N SER A 251 -14.64 -19.01 -13.31
CA SER A 251 -15.02 -20.37 -12.90
C SER A 251 -15.03 -20.53 -11.37
N ILE A 252 -14.08 -19.93 -10.66
CA ILE A 252 -14.10 -19.91 -9.19
C ILE A 252 -15.35 -19.20 -8.66
N CYS A 253 -15.70 -18.04 -9.23
CA CYS A 253 -16.87 -17.28 -8.79
C CYS A 253 -18.17 -18.02 -9.06
N GLU A 254 -18.31 -18.60 -10.25
CA GLU A 254 -19.48 -19.39 -10.67
C GLU A 254 -19.65 -20.65 -9.81
N ASN A 255 -18.57 -21.41 -9.59
CA ASN A 255 -18.64 -22.63 -8.78
C ASN A 255 -18.87 -22.34 -7.31
N LEU A 256 -18.33 -21.24 -6.78
CA LEU A 256 -18.42 -20.94 -5.35
C LEU A 256 -19.70 -20.21 -4.96
N TRP A 257 -20.12 -19.23 -5.77
CA TRP A 257 -21.27 -18.37 -5.47
C TRP A 257 -22.46 -18.64 -6.38
N GLY A 258 -22.32 -19.55 -7.36
CA GLY A 258 -23.42 -19.93 -8.23
C GLY A 258 -23.90 -18.79 -9.13
N VAL A 259 -23.15 -17.70 -9.29
CA VAL A 259 -23.57 -16.55 -10.11
C VAL A 259 -22.94 -16.67 -11.49
N GLY A 260 -23.74 -16.98 -12.49
CA GLY A 260 -23.29 -17.10 -13.88
C GLY A 260 -22.83 -15.75 -14.42
N PHE A 261 -21.60 -15.70 -14.94
CA PHE A 261 -21.00 -14.46 -15.40
C PHE A 261 -21.76 -13.84 -16.58
N ASN A 262 -22.14 -14.68 -17.55
CA ASN A 262 -22.85 -14.22 -18.75
C ASN A 262 -24.34 -13.99 -18.53
N SER A 263 -24.97 -14.78 -17.63
CA SER A 263 -26.41 -14.68 -17.39
C SER A 263 -26.77 -13.57 -16.41
N GLY A 264 -25.82 -13.16 -15.55
CA GLY A 264 -26.08 -12.26 -14.44
C GLY A 264 -27.09 -12.84 -13.44
N LYS A 265 -27.24 -14.17 -13.40
CA LYS A 265 -28.26 -14.87 -12.62
C LYS A 265 -27.62 -15.92 -11.72
N LEU A 266 -28.35 -16.27 -10.67
CA LEU A 266 -28.01 -17.41 -9.83
C LEU A 266 -28.32 -18.71 -10.58
N GLU A 267 -27.28 -19.43 -10.98
CA GLU A 267 -27.33 -20.74 -11.66
C GLU A 267 -27.03 -21.91 -10.71
N GLY A 268 -26.39 -21.62 -9.56
CA GLY A 268 -26.03 -22.60 -8.54
C GLY A 268 -26.74 -22.43 -7.19
N PRO A 269 -26.48 -23.30 -6.21
CA PRO A 269 -27.03 -23.15 -4.87
C PRO A 269 -26.48 -21.88 -4.20
N ARG A 270 -27.39 -21.08 -3.63
CA ARG A 270 -27.00 -19.88 -2.90
C ARG A 270 -26.23 -20.26 -1.63
N VAL A 271 -25.03 -19.71 -1.48
CA VAL A 271 -24.24 -19.84 -0.24
C VAL A 271 -24.97 -19.15 0.93
N PRO A 272 -25.22 -19.86 2.06
CA PRO A 272 -25.88 -19.26 3.22
C PRO A 272 -25.11 -18.08 3.82
N HIS A 273 -25.82 -17.11 4.39
CA HIS A 273 -25.21 -15.95 5.09
C HIS A 273 -24.31 -16.34 6.27
N THR A 274 -24.55 -17.49 6.88
CA THR A 274 -23.74 -18.05 7.98
C THR A 274 -22.47 -18.76 7.50
N SER A 275 -22.35 -18.99 6.19
CA SER A 275 -21.20 -19.69 5.64
C SER A 275 -19.96 -18.80 5.69
N ILE A 276 -18.81 -19.41 6.02
CA ILE A 276 -17.49 -18.78 5.90
C ILE A 276 -17.16 -18.35 4.46
N MET A 277 -17.91 -18.89 3.49
CA MET A 277 -17.81 -18.65 2.05
C MET A 277 -18.73 -17.53 1.55
N HIS A 278 -19.59 -16.96 2.40
CA HIS A 278 -20.46 -15.87 1.99
C HIS A 278 -19.63 -14.70 1.44
N PRO A 279 -19.98 -14.16 0.26
CA PRO A 279 -19.23 -13.06 -0.33
C PRO A 279 -19.35 -11.80 0.54
N THR A 280 -18.30 -11.00 0.55
CA THR A 280 -18.22 -9.75 1.32
C THR A 280 -17.69 -8.64 0.42
N PRO A 281 -17.71 -7.37 0.83
CA PRO A 281 -17.04 -6.32 0.05
C PRO A 281 -15.56 -6.63 -0.25
N PHE A 282 -14.87 -7.38 0.63
CA PHE A 282 -13.50 -7.83 0.38
C PHE A 282 -13.40 -8.85 -0.76
N THR A 283 -14.41 -9.70 -0.92
CA THR A 283 -14.51 -10.60 -2.07
C THR A 283 -14.63 -9.81 -3.37
N LEU A 284 -15.52 -8.80 -3.39
CA LEU A 284 -15.72 -7.93 -4.55
C LEU A 284 -14.43 -7.18 -4.93
N ILE A 285 -13.62 -6.78 -3.96
CA ILE A 285 -12.29 -6.20 -4.22
C ILE A 285 -11.42 -7.15 -5.05
N SER A 286 -11.39 -8.44 -4.73
CA SER A 286 -10.54 -9.41 -5.44
C SER A 286 -11.07 -9.72 -6.85
N ILE A 287 -12.39 -9.67 -7.04
CA ILE A 287 -13.01 -9.76 -8.36
C ILE A 287 -12.62 -8.53 -9.20
N ILE A 288 -12.81 -7.32 -8.68
CA ILE A 288 -12.40 -6.09 -9.37
C ILE A 288 -10.90 -6.08 -9.67
N ASP A 289 -10.07 -6.54 -8.74
CA ASP A 289 -8.63 -6.64 -8.99
C ASP A 289 -8.31 -7.62 -10.12
N ALA A 290 -8.98 -8.78 -10.17
CA ALA A 290 -8.79 -9.73 -11.26
C ALA A 290 -9.23 -9.16 -12.61
N PHE A 291 -10.43 -8.60 -12.70
CA PHE A 291 -10.96 -8.02 -13.94
C PHE A 291 -10.20 -6.78 -14.40
N GLY A 292 -9.83 -5.90 -13.46
CA GLY A 292 -9.06 -4.69 -13.75
C GLY A 292 -7.64 -5.00 -14.26
N LEU A 293 -7.00 -6.05 -13.76
CA LEU A 293 -5.70 -6.51 -14.28
C LEU A 293 -5.78 -7.12 -15.69
N ASN A 294 -6.98 -7.45 -16.17
CA ASN A 294 -7.24 -8.05 -17.48
C ASN A 294 -7.99 -7.08 -18.41
N ASP A 295 -7.95 -5.77 -18.12
CA ASP A 295 -8.63 -4.70 -18.88
C ASP A 295 -10.15 -4.88 -19.08
N ARG A 296 -10.80 -5.72 -18.27
CA ARG A 296 -12.25 -6.02 -18.34
C ARG A 296 -13.03 -5.39 -17.19
N LEU A 297 -12.67 -4.18 -16.80
CA LEU A 297 -13.18 -3.52 -15.60
C LEU A 297 -14.71 -3.30 -15.63
N VAL A 298 -15.27 -2.93 -16.79
CA VAL A 298 -16.72 -2.71 -16.98
C VAL A 298 -17.49 -3.98 -16.64
N GLU A 299 -17.02 -5.13 -17.14
CA GLU A 299 -17.65 -6.42 -16.91
C GLU A 299 -17.47 -6.88 -15.46
N GLY A 300 -16.28 -6.67 -14.90
CA GLY A 300 -16.01 -6.94 -13.48
C GLY A 300 -16.91 -6.14 -12.54
N LYS A 301 -17.15 -4.86 -12.86
CA LYS A 301 -18.09 -3.99 -12.13
C LYS A 301 -19.51 -4.54 -12.19
N ALA A 302 -20.02 -4.83 -13.40
CA ALA A 302 -21.36 -5.39 -13.57
C ALA A 302 -21.52 -6.71 -12.80
N TYR A 303 -20.52 -7.58 -12.87
CA TYR A 303 -20.52 -8.85 -12.16
C TYR A 303 -20.52 -8.68 -10.62
N CYS A 304 -19.74 -7.72 -10.10
CA CYS A 304 -19.76 -7.38 -8.67
C CYS A 304 -21.11 -6.82 -8.22
N GLU A 305 -21.77 -6.01 -9.04
CA GLU A 305 -23.11 -5.47 -8.76
C GLU A 305 -24.16 -6.60 -8.72
N THR A 306 -24.09 -7.56 -9.64
CA THR A 306 -24.94 -8.76 -9.61
C THR A 306 -24.71 -9.59 -8.34
N ILE A 307 -23.46 -9.87 -7.98
CA ILE A 307 -23.15 -10.61 -6.74
C ILE A 307 -23.65 -9.82 -5.53
N ALA A 308 -23.47 -8.51 -5.52
CA ALA A 308 -23.92 -7.66 -4.42
C ALA A 308 -25.44 -7.69 -4.26
N ASP A 309 -26.20 -7.62 -5.35
CA ASP A 309 -27.66 -7.73 -5.35
C ASP A 309 -28.13 -9.10 -4.83
N ILE A 310 -27.64 -10.19 -5.43
CA ILE A 310 -28.02 -11.57 -5.07
C ILE A 310 -27.75 -11.85 -3.59
N TYR A 311 -26.63 -11.37 -3.06
CA TYR A 311 -26.18 -11.64 -1.69
C TYR A 311 -26.51 -10.53 -0.68
N GLY A 312 -27.23 -9.47 -1.09
CA GLY A 312 -27.58 -8.37 -0.20
C GLY A 312 -26.38 -7.59 0.34
N ILE A 313 -25.30 -7.48 -0.43
CA ILE A 313 -24.11 -6.70 -0.07
C ILE A 313 -24.38 -5.22 -0.37
N ARG A 314 -24.44 -4.41 0.68
CA ARG A 314 -24.63 -2.96 0.58
C ARG A 314 -23.37 -2.25 0.05
N LEU A 315 -23.38 -1.90 -1.23
CA LEU A 315 -22.30 -1.12 -1.86
C LEU A 315 -22.27 0.36 -1.40
N ASP A 316 -23.39 0.86 -0.88
CA ASP A 316 -23.54 2.19 -0.28
C ASP A 316 -23.09 2.24 1.20
N SER A 317 -22.47 1.18 1.70
CA SER A 317 -22.00 1.11 3.09
C SER A 317 -20.52 1.49 3.22
N GLN A 318 -20.12 2.01 4.38
CA GLN A 318 -18.72 2.29 4.69
C GLN A 318 -17.82 1.03 4.55
N LEU A 319 -18.37 -0.17 4.75
CA LEU A 319 -17.66 -1.44 4.56
C LEU A 319 -17.27 -1.67 3.08
N ALA A 320 -18.00 -1.10 2.13
CA ALA A 320 -17.72 -1.16 0.70
C ALA A 320 -16.75 -0.09 0.21
N GLN A 321 -16.27 0.81 1.08
CA GLN A 321 -15.31 1.85 0.69
C GLN A 321 -14.03 1.28 0.06
N GLY A 322 -13.58 0.11 0.51
CA GLY A 322 -12.45 -0.60 -0.09
C GLY A 322 -12.71 -1.05 -1.54
N TYR A 323 -13.91 -1.54 -1.83
CA TYR A 323 -14.35 -1.91 -3.19
C TYR A 323 -14.28 -0.70 -4.12
N TRP A 324 -14.90 0.42 -3.72
CA TRP A 324 -14.89 1.65 -4.51
C TRP A 324 -13.49 2.22 -4.73
N THR A 325 -12.62 2.13 -3.72
CA THR A 325 -11.21 2.53 -3.85
C THR A 325 -10.48 1.71 -4.92
N HIS A 326 -10.71 0.39 -4.96
CA HIS A 326 -10.10 -0.49 -5.95
C HIS A 326 -10.69 -0.30 -7.35
N LEU A 327 -12.02 -0.17 -7.45
CA LEU A 327 -12.70 0.11 -8.72
C LEU A 327 -12.20 1.43 -9.33
N MET A 328 -12.10 2.48 -8.53
CA MET A 328 -11.56 3.77 -8.97
C MET A 328 -10.08 3.69 -9.36
N ARG A 329 -9.29 2.90 -8.63
CA ARG A 329 -7.88 2.66 -8.96
C ARG A 329 -7.75 2.04 -10.36
N HIS A 330 -8.49 0.97 -10.63
CA HIS A 330 -8.46 0.34 -11.95
C HIS A 330 -9.09 1.22 -13.03
N ALA A 331 -10.11 2.02 -12.72
CA ALA A 331 -10.70 2.96 -13.68
C ALA A 331 -9.69 4.01 -14.14
N LEU A 332 -8.81 4.46 -13.24
CA LEU A 332 -7.71 5.35 -13.57
C LEU A 332 -6.65 4.67 -14.45
N TYR A 333 -6.30 3.41 -14.17
CA TYR A 333 -5.18 2.73 -14.83
C TYR A 333 -5.54 2.04 -16.15
N THR A 334 -6.77 1.55 -16.27
CA THR A 334 -7.29 0.89 -17.49
C THR A 334 -7.98 1.89 -18.43
N GLY A 335 -7.91 3.19 -18.12
CA GLY A 335 -8.45 4.24 -18.96
C GLY A 335 -7.64 4.40 -20.26
N ILE A 336 -8.32 4.75 -21.35
CA ILE A 336 -7.68 5.10 -22.64
C ILE A 336 -6.59 6.17 -22.41
N PRO A 337 -5.35 5.95 -22.90
CA PRO A 337 -4.96 5.02 -23.97
C PRO A 337 -4.49 3.63 -23.51
N HIS A 338 -4.50 3.33 -22.21
CA HIS A 338 -3.80 2.15 -21.66
C HIS A 338 -4.68 0.91 -21.48
N GLY A 339 -6.00 1.01 -21.65
CA GLY A 339 -6.93 -0.12 -21.54
C GLY A 339 -8.30 0.18 -22.15
N GLN A 340 -9.28 -0.69 -21.90
CA GLN A 340 -10.62 -0.62 -22.48
C GLN A 340 -11.62 0.23 -21.67
N SER A 341 -11.24 0.72 -20.48
CA SER A 341 -12.16 1.53 -19.69
C SER A 341 -12.35 2.90 -20.32
N SER A 342 -13.61 3.31 -20.44
CA SER A 342 -13.94 4.65 -20.92
C SER A 342 -13.31 5.71 -20.01
N LYS A 343 -12.93 6.85 -20.59
CA LYS A 343 -12.49 8.01 -19.80
C LYS A 343 -13.59 8.38 -18.78
N GLU A 344 -14.87 8.19 -19.08
CA GLU A 344 -15.95 8.51 -18.12
C GLU A 344 -16.08 7.55 -16.93
N MET A 345 -15.43 6.38 -16.94
CA MET A 345 -15.56 5.40 -15.85
C MET A 345 -15.14 5.99 -14.50
N CYS A 346 -14.02 6.72 -14.43
CA CYS A 346 -13.57 7.32 -13.18
C CYS A 346 -14.54 8.40 -12.66
N ASN A 347 -15.14 9.18 -13.57
CA ASN A 347 -16.19 10.16 -13.23
C ASN A 347 -17.43 9.46 -12.68
N SER A 348 -17.92 8.41 -13.36
CA SER A 348 -19.09 7.64 -12.93
C SER A 348 -18.88 7.00 -11.55
N VAL A 349 -17.72 6.38 -11.34
CA VAL A 349 -17.36 5.79 -10.03
C VAL A 349 -17.28 6.87 -8.95
N TRP A 350 -16.70 8.03 -9.26
CA TRP A 350 -16.64 9.15 -8.32
C TRP A 350 -18.02 9.69 -7.96
N SER A 351 -18.91 9.88 -8.94
CA SER A 351 -20.30 10.32 -8.71
C SER A 351 -21.03 9.39 -7.75
N ASN A 352 -20.92 8.06 -7.95
CA ASN A 352 -21.50 7.10 -7.02
C ASN A 352 -20.93 7.26 -5.60
N ILE A 353 -19.61 7.47 -5.47
CA ILE A 353 -18.96 7.63 -4.15
C ILE A 353 -19.47 8.87 -3.41
N VAL A 354 -19.67 9.99 -4.11
CA VAL A 354 -20.12 11.26 -3.48
C VAL A 354 -21.61 11.29 -3.18
N GLU A 355 -22.41 10.42 -3.81
CA GLU A 355 -23.84 10.25 -3.51
C GLU A 355 -24.09 9.46 -2.22
N PHE A 356 -23.09 8.74 -1.70
CA PHE A 356 -23.24 7.98 -0.46
C PHE A 356 -23.26 8.86 0.79
N ASP A 357 -23.96 8.40 1.83
CA ASP A 357 -24.07 9.05 3.14
C ASP A 357 -22.75 9.03 3.98
N TYR A 358 -21.61 8.73 3.36
CA TYR A 358 -20.30 8.72 4.03
C TYR A 358 -19.23 9.45 3.21
N PRO A 359 -18.29 10.15 3.87
CA PRO A 359 -17.28 10.92 3.16
C PRO A 359 -16.27 10.01 2.42
N PRO A 360 -15.79 10.41 1.24
CA PRO A 360 -14.73 9.69 0.55
C PRO A 360 -13.46 9.57 1.42
N SER A 361 -12.75 8.46 1.28
CA SER A 361 -11.50 8.21 2.01
C SER A 361 -10.35 9.04 1.44
N PRO A 362 -9.28 9.28 2.23
CA PRO A 362 -8.07 9.93 1.72
C PRO A 362 -7.51 9.25 0.46
N ALA A 363 -7.63 7.92 0.36
CA ALA A 363 -7.22 7.16 -0.81
C ALA A 363 -8.08 7.46 -2.04
N GLN A 364 -9.40 7.59 -1.89
CA GLN A 364 -10.31 7.94 -2.98
C GLN A 364 -10.07 9.38 -3.47
N TYR A 365 -9.88 10.35 -2.57
CA TYR A 365 -9.47 11.71 -2.96
C TYR A 365 -8.14 11.72 -3.72
N SER A 366 -7.15 11.00 -3.21
CA SER A 366 -5.84 10.87 -3.87
C SER A 366 -5.96 10.32 -5.29
N LEU A 367 -6.80 9.29 -5.50
CA LEU A 367 -7.07 8.73 -6.83
C LEU A 367 -7.81 9.74 -7.73
N ARG A 368 -8.80 10.46 -7.19
CA ARG A 368 -9.54 11.48 -7.95
C ARG A 368 -8.66 12.63 -8.40
N ILE A 369 -7.80 13.11 -7.51
CA ILE A 369 -6.86 14.18 -7.81
C ILE A 369 -5.91 13.75 -8.94
N ARG A 370 -5.39 12.51 -8.88
CA ARG A 370 -4.55 11.95 -9.96
C ARG A 370 -5.29 11.89 -11.29
N ASP A 371 -6.54 11.46 -11.29
CA ASP A 371 -7.38 11.43 -12.49
C ASP A 371 -7.59 12.82 -13.10
N LEU A 372 -7.91 13.83 -12.29
CA LEU A 372 -8.09 15.20 -12.76
C LEU A 372 -6.79 15.81 -13.27
N LEU A 373 -5.66 15.54 -12.59
CA LEU A 373 -4.32 15.94 -13.05
C LEU A 373 -3.96 15.30 -14.39
N ALA A 374 -4.22 14.00 -14.55
CA ALA A 374 -3.91 13.26 -15.78
C ALA A 374 -4.71 13.77 -17.00
N ARG A 375 -5.87 14.38 -16.77
CA ARG A 375 -6.75 14.94 -17.80
C ARG A 375 -6.66 16.45 -17.96
N ASP A 376 -5.70 17.07 -17.28
CA ASP A 376 -5.51 18.53 -17.27
C ASP A 376 -6.77 19.33 -16.84
N ARG A 377 -7.62 18.74 -15.98
CA ARG A 377 -8.84 19.37 -15.44
C ARG A 377 -8.54 20.16 -14.18
N LEU A 378 -7.73 21.21 -14.31
CA LEU A 378 -7.13 21.93 -13.18
C LEU A 378 -8.16 22.69 -12.32
N GLU A 379 -9.25 23.18 -12.91
CA GLU A 379 -10.33 23.89 -12.18
C GLU A 379 -11.15 22.94 -11.29
N ASP A 380 -11.51 21.77 -11.81
CA ASP A 380 -12.19 20.73 -11.03
C ASP A 380 -11.30 20.21 -9.90
N LEU A 381 -10.00 20.10 -10.18
CA LEU A 381 -9.01 19.72 -9.19
C LEU A 381 -8.95 20.72 -8.04
N GLN A 382 -8.90 22.03 -8.35
CA GLN A 382 -8.93 23.08 -7.34
C GLN A 382 -10.21 23.00 -6.50
N THR A 383 -11.36 22.85 -7.15
CA THR A 383 -12.67 22.69 -6.49
C THR A 383 -12.68 21.49 -5.56
N LEU A 384 -12.18 20.35 -6.02
CA LEU A 384 -12.09 19.12 -5.23
C LEU A 384 -11.18 19.28 -4.00
N MET A 385 -10.04 19.96 -4.14
CA MET A 385 -9.12 20.18 -3.03
C MET A 385 -9.70 21.12 -1.97
N HIS A 386 -10.42 22.17 -2.39
CA HIS A 386 -11.17 23.01 -1.46
C HIS A 386 -12.25 22.22 -0.72
N TYR A 387 -13.01 21.38 -1.44
CA TYR A 387 -13.99 20.50 -0.83
C TYR A 387 -13.33 19.54 0.17
N ALA A 388 -12.22 18.89 -0.19
CA ALA A 388 -11.51 17.97 0.69
C ALA A 388 -11.04 18.62 2.02
N LEU A 389 -10.64 19.89 1.98
CA LEU A 389 -10.25 20.65 3.17
C LEU A 389 -11.45 21.11 4.02
N SER A 390 -12.65 21.17 3.42
CA SER A 390 -13.87 21.53 4.14
C SER A 390 -14.49 20.37 4.93
N VAL A 391 -14.09 19.13 4.66
CA VAL A 391 -14.62 17.92 5.34
C VAL A 391 -14.01 17.77 6.74
N ASP A 392 -14.82 17.40 7.73
CA ASP A 392 -14.49 17.27 9.17
C ASP A 392 -13.20 16.48 9.51
N LYS A 393 -12.68 15.68 8.57
CA LYS A 393 -11.38 14.96 8.69
C LYS A 393 -10.20 15.77 8.13
N VAL A 394 -10.18 17.07 8.43
CA VAL A 394 -9.25 18.04 7.82
C VAL A 394 -7.78 17.61 7.97
N GLY A 395 -7.38 17.03 9.11
CA GLY A 395 -5.98 16.65 9.33
C GLY A 395 -5.43 15.57 8.39
N GLU A 396 -6.23 14.54 8.06
CA GLU A 396 -5.82 13.52 7.09
C GLU A 396 -5.85 14.07 5.66
N MET A 397 -6.85 14.90 5.35
CA MET A 397 -7.00 15.50 4.03
C MET A 397 -5.93 16.56 3.76
N ALA A 398 -5.51 17.32 4.76
CA ALA A 398 -4.46 18.33 4.63
C ALA A 398 -3.14 17.70 4.13
N ALA A 399 -2.79 16.49 4.59
CA ALA A 399 -1.61 15.78 4.10
C ALA A 399 -1.74 15.37 2.63
N VAL A 400 -2.92 14.86 2.22
CA VAL A 400 -3.22 14.53 0.82
C VAL A 400 -3.16 15.78 -0.04
N VAL A 401 -3.88 16.82 0.34
CA VAL A 401 -3.98 18.08 -0.41
C VAL A 401 -2.63 18.78 -0.51
N SER A 402 -1.84 18.85 0.57
CA SER A 402 -0.50 19.45 0.55
C SER A 402 0.42 18.75 -0.47
N THR A 403 0.34 17.42 -0.55
CA THR A 403 1.12 16.63 -1.52
C THR A 403 0.76 17.02 -2.96
N TYR A 404 -0.52 17.21 -3.26
CA TYR A 404 -0.98 17.47 -4.62
C TYR A 404 -0.97 18.94 -5.01
N ILE A 405 -1.10 19.88 -4.07
CA ILE A 405 -0.86 21.30 -4.35
C ILE A 405 0.56 21.49 -4.87
N GLY A 406 1.56 20.84 -4.26
CA GLY A 406 2.94 20.88 -4.78
C GLY A 406 3.05 20.43 -6.24
N LEU A 407 2.32 19.40 -6.64
CA LEU A 407 2.28 18.91 -8.03
C LEU A 407 1.53 19.86 -8.97
N LEU A 408 0.40 20.42 -8.54
CA LEU A 408 -0.36 21.40 -9.31
C LEU A 408 0.44 22.68 -9.55
N LEU A 409 1.08 23.21 -8.51
CA LEU A 409 1.94 24.39 -8.60
C LEU A 409 3.12 24.12 -9.54
N ARG A 410 3.75 22.95 -9.41
CA ARG A 410 4.82 22.53 -10.32
C ARG A 410 4.34 22.50 -11.77
N ARG A 411 3.13 21.98 -12.04
CA ARG A 411 2.56 21.93 -13.39
C ARG A 411 2.40 23.32 -14.00
N TYR A 412 1.81 24.27 -13.26
CA TYR A 412 1.69 25.66 -13.73
C TYR A 412 3.04 26.33 -13.95
N THR A 413 4.04 26.07 -13.10
CA THR A 413 5.38 26.61 -13.32
C THR A 413 6.08 26.02 -14.54
N THR A 414 5.91 24.71 -14.80
CA THR A 414 6.50 24.08 -15.99
C THR A 414 5.91 24.59 -17.29
N THR A 415 4.64 25.04 -17.28
CA THR A 415 4.01 25.70 -18.45
C THR A 415 4.28 27.21 -18.50
N GLY A 416 5.20 27.73 -17.67
CA GLY A 416 5.52 29.16 -17.60
C GLY A 416 4.44 30.05 -16.95
N ASN A 417 3.37 29.47 -16.42
CA ASN A 417 2.24 30.22 -15.86
C ASN A 417 2.40 30.47 -14.35
N PHE A 418 3.47 31.18 -13.99
CA PHE A 418 3.75 31.58 -12.61
C PHE A 418 2.63 32.42 -11.97
N PRO A 419 1.98 33.39 -12.66
CA PRO A 419 0.90 34.15 -12.07
C PRO A 419 -0.25 33.26 -11.59
N LYS A 420 -0.66 32.28 -12.40
CA LYS A 420 -1.72 31.33 -12.01
C LYS A 420 -1.28 30.40 -10.89
N ALA A 421 -0.02 29.94 -10.89
CA ALA A 421 0.52 29.17 -9.77
C ALA A 421 0.42 29.95 -8.44
N ILE A 422 0.81 31.22 -8.43
CA ILE A 422 0.73 32.09 -7.25
C ILE A 422 -0.72 32.35 -6.84
N GLU A 423 -1.60 32.61 -7.80
CA GLU A 423 -3.04 32.78 -7.56
C GLU A 423 -3.64 31.54 -6.87
N VAL A 424 -3.41 30.35 -7.42
CA VAL A 424 -3.87 29.07 -6.87
C VAL A 424 -3.26 28.83 -5.49
N ALA A 425 -1.96 29.09 -5.30
CA ALA A 425 -1.34 28.95 -3.98
C ALA A 425 -2.02 29.84 -2.94
N ARG A 426 -2.36 31.10 -3.30
CA ARG A 426 -3.03 32.03 -2.40
C ARG A 426 -4.44 31.57 -2.00
N THR A 427 -5.20 30.91 -2.89
CA THR A 427 -6.53 30.39 -2.51
C THR A 427 -6.43 29.33 -1.40
N PHE A 428 -5.33 28.59 -1.33
CA PHE A 428 -5.09 27.60 -0.28
C PHE A 428 -4.46 28.18 0.99
N GLN A 429 -3.99 29.43 0.98
CA GLN A 429 -3.36 30.10 2.13
C GLN A 429 -4.35 30.38 3.27
N GLU A 430 -5.64 30.50 2.94
CA GLU A 430 -6.73 30.72 3.90
C GLU A 430 -6.95 29.52 4.85
N HIS A 431 -6.46 28.34 4.47
CA HIS A 431 -6.57 27.13 5.28
C HIS A 431 -5.46 27.08 6.33
N THR A 432 -5.81 27.30 7.59
CA THR A 432 -4.86 27.41 8.72
C THR A 432 -3.87 26.23 8.81
N GLN A 433 -4.31 25.02 8.43
CA GLN A 433 -3.48 23.80 8.49
C GLN A 433 -2.38 23.76 7.41
N MET A 434 -2.50 24.56 6.36
CA MET A 434 -1.55 24.60 5.25
C MET A 434 -0.82 25.94 5.12
N GLN A 435 -1.19 26.94 5.94
CA GLN A 435 -0.72 28.32 5.81
C GLN A 435 0.82 28.43 5.76
N GLU A 436 1.54 27.68 6.60
CA GLU A 436 3.01 27.67 6.61
C GLU A 436 3.57 27.10 5.31
N PHE A 437 3.15 25.88 4.93
CA PHE A 437 3.57 25.21 3.69
C PHE A 437 3.31 26.08 2.45
N ILE A 438 2.10 26.65 2.36
CA ILE A 438 1.68 27.48 1.23
C ILE A 438 2.45 28.80 1.18
N SER A 439 2.69 29.45 2.33
CA SER A 439 3.45 30.71 2.37
C SER A 439 4.89 30.49 1.90
N THR A 440 5.52 29.37 2.29
CA THR A 440 6.84 28.99 1.76
C THR A 440 6.79 28.80 0.24
N LYS A 441 5.79 28.07 -0.28
CA LYS A 441 5.65 27.84 -1.73
C LYS A 441 5.40 29.11 -2.52
N ILE A 442 4.56 30.02 -2.04
CA ILE A 442 4.34 31.34 -2.66
C ILE A 442 5.66 32.11 -2.75
N HIS A 443 6.44 32.15 -1.66
CA HIS A 443 7.71 32.84 -1.66
C HIS A 443 8.71 32.26 -2.68
N GLU A 444 8.81 30.92 -2.76
CA GLU A 444 9.62 30.23 -3.77
C GLU A 444 9.17 30.58 -5.20
N LEU A 445 7.87 30.57 -5.47
CA LEU A 445 7.29 30.90 -6.78
C LEU A 445 7.55 32.36 -7.18
N GLU A 446 7.39 33.31 -6.25
CA GLU A 446 7.66 34.72 -6.51
C GLU A 446 9.14 34.99 -6.78
N GLN A 447 10.05 34.28 -6.12
CA GLN A 447 11.48 34.34 -6.41
C GLN A 447 11.79 33.79 -7.80
N GLN A 448 11.25 32.61 -8.15
CA GLN A 448 11.42 32.02 -9.49
C GLN A 448 10.88 32.93 -10.60
N TYR A 449 9.71 33.54 -10.39
CA TYR A 449 9.11 34.48 -11.33
C TYR A 449 9.98 35.73 -11.55
N LYS A 450 10.55 36.30 -10.47
CA LYS A 450 11.50 37.44 -10.56
C LYS A 450 12.78 37.08 -11.30
N MET A 451 13.30 35.87 -11.11
CA MET A 451 14.49 35.40 -11.83
C MET A 451 14.18 35.20 -13.32
N ALA A 452 13.02 34.62 -13.66
CA ALA A 452 12.59 34.43 -15.03
C ALA A 452 12.39 35.78 -15.77
N GLY A 453 11.82 36.78 -15.11
CA GLY A 453 11.64 38.12 -15.68
C GLY A 453 12.92 38.95 -15.86
N ASN A 454 14.04 38.53 -15.27
CA ASN A 454 15.35 39.17 -15.42
C ASN A 454 16.23 38.50 -16.49
N VAL A 455 15.75 37.45 -17.16
CA VAL A 455 16.41 36.90 -18.35
C VAL A 455 16.00 37.79 -19.54
N PRO A 456 16.95 38.50 -20.18
CA PRO A 456 16.63 39.33 -21.32
C PRO A 456 16.10 38.43 -22.45
N VAL A 457 14.88 38.73 -22.91
CA VAL A 457 14.26 38.11 -24.08
C VAL A 457 15.02 38.60 -25.32
N GLY A 458 16.16 37.97 -25.59
CA GLY A 458 17.04 38.38 -26.69
C GLY A 458 18.18 37.40 -26.89
N GLY A 459 17.96 36.39 -27.74
CA GLY A 459 19.01 35.52 -28.26
C GLY A 459 18.55 34.07 -28.41
N GLU A 460 18.05 33.76 -29.60
CA GLU A 460 17.94 32.43 -30.23
C GLU A 460 17.36 31.29 -29.37
N GLU A 461 16.09 31.01 -29.63
CA GLU A 461 15.41 29.75 -29.30
C GLU A 461 16.19 28.57 -29.89
N GLY A 462 16.80 27.74 -29.05
CA GLY A 462 17.47 26.53 -29.51
C GLY A 462 17.99 25.60 -28.41
N ASN A 463 17.27 24.50 -28.19
CA ASN A 463 17.77 23.15 -27.85
C ASN A 463 17.98 22.67 -26.40
N GLU A 464 18.00 23.47 -25.32
CA GLU A 464 18.21 22.87 -23.97
C GLU A 464 16.92 22.56 -23.19
N LEU A 465 15.80 23.24 -23.48
CA LEU A 465 14.50 22.91 -22.89
C LEU A 465 13.81 21.72 -23.59
N ASP A 466 14.12 21.46 -24.86
CA ASP A 466 13.58 20.33 -25.63
C ASP A 466 14.07 18.95 -25.14
N ILE A 467 15.20 18.88 -24.42
CA ILE A 467 15.73 17.61 -23.90
C ILE A 467 14.96 17.17 -22.63
N LEU A 468 14.52 18.11 -21.81
CA LEU A 468 13.65 17.84 -20.65
C LEU A 468 12.18 17.72 -21.07
N ASP A 469 11.75 18.45 -22.10
CA ASP A 469 10.42 18.28 -22.69
C ASP A 469 10.32 16.95 -23.45
N SER A 470 11.30 16.50 -24.23
CA SER A 470 11.17 15.25 -25.00
C SER A 470 11.06 13.99 -24.12
N ALA A 471 11.66 13.97 -22.93
CA ALA A 471 11.51 12.85 -21.99
C ALA A 471 10.09 12.78 -21.40
N LEU A 472 9.41 13.91 -21.19
CA LEU A 472 8.05 13.97 -20.65
C LEU A 472 6.96 14.01 -21.74
N VAL A 473 7.28 14.54 -22.91
CA VAL A 473 6.45 14.63 -24.11
C VAL A 473 6.40 13.29 -24.84
N GLN A 474 7.50 12.52 -24.93
CA GLN A 474 7.42 11.12 -25.36
C GLN A 474 6.72 10.22 -24.33
N GLU A 475 6.66 10.63 -23.06
CA GLU A 475 5.90 9.90 -22.02
C GLU A 475 4.38 10.16 -22.05
N LEU A 476 3.90 11.26 -22.64
CA LEU A 476 2.47 11.64 -22.58
C LEU A 476 1.83 12.14 -23.89
N LYS A 477 2.58 12.34 -24.97
CA LYS A 477 2.04 12.68 -26.30
C LYS A 477 2.33 11.57 -27.30
N TYR A 478 1.47 10.57 -27.34
CA TYR A 478 1.01 10.05 -28.63
C TYR A 478 -0.51 10.10 -28.61
N ILE A 479 -1.03 11.22 -29.11
CA ILE A 479 -2.43 11.40 -29.47
C ILE A 479 -2.37 11.62 -30.99
N PRO A 480 -2.73 10.63 -31.83
CA PRO A 480 -3.11 10.95 -33.19
C PRO A 480 -4.45 11.69 -33.10
N GLU A 481 -4.50 12.92 -33.62
CA GLU A 481 -5.72 13.73 -33.66
C GLU A 481 -6.63 13.39 -34.85
N ASP A 482 -6.25 12.42 -35.71
CA ASP A 482 -6.99 12.08 -36.92
C ASP A 482 -7.42 10.61 -36.97
N GLU A 483 -8.71 10.39 -37.26
CA GLU A 483 -9.38 9.08 -37.42
C GLU A 483 -8.98 8.33 -38.72
N GLU A 484 -8.03 8.83 -39.52
CA GLU A 484 -7.68 8.23 -40.83
C GLU A 484 -6.53 7.21 -40.81
N ASP A 485 -5.84 6.99 -39.69
CA ASP A 485 -4.66 6.10 -39.63
C ASP A 485 -4.92 4.66 -39.10
N GLU A 486 -6.16 4.28 -38.81
CA GLU A 486 -6.49 2.91 -38.39
C GLU A 486 -6.34 1.86 -39.52
N GLU A 487 -6.42 2.26 -40.80
CA GLU A 487 -6.34 1.31 -41.93
C GLU A 487 -4.91 0.87 -42.27
N ASN A 488 -3.88 1.63 -41.88
CA ASN A 488 -2.49 1.28 -42.16
C ASN A 488 -1.82 0.43 -41.07
N PHE A 489 -2.43 0.29 -39.90
CA PHE A 489 -1.87 -0.51 -38.79
C PHE A 489 -2.30 -1.99 -38.83
N LEU A 490 -3.25 -2.36 -39.70
CA LEU A 490 -3.75 -3.74 -39.87
C LEU A 490 -3.07 -4.53 -41.01
N GLN A 491 -2.01 -3.98 -41.63
CA GLN A 491 -1.23 -4.67 -42.68
C GLN A 491 0.23 -4.98 -42.31
N LEU A 492 0.61 -4.81 -41.04
CA LEU A 492 1.85 -5.33 -40.42
C LEU A 492 1.47 -6.31 -39.31
#